data_AF-A0A950W309-F1
#
_entry.id   AF-A0A950W309-F1
#
_cell.length_a   1.000
_cell.length_b   1.000
_cell.length_c   1.000
_cell.angle_alpha   90.00
_cell.angle_beta   90.00
_cell.angle_gamma   90.00
#
_symmetry.space_group_name_H-M   'P 1'
#
loop_
_entity.id
_entity.type
_entity.pdbx_description
1 polymer ?
#
loop_
_entity_poly.entity_id
_entity_poly.type
_entity_poly.pdbx_seq_one_letter_code
_entity_poly.pdbx_strand_id
1 'polypeptide(L)'
;MRAIRLNHVAICAPDLEASVAFYCELFGMERVPAPRFPSQPVAWLRIGAQQLHLFERVGAPTYHHFAIDVDDFEAAYLKVHELEIRDDDTFMGGVFELPGGEVQMYLRDPAGNLIEVNWPDVSTLDRGVVTDIVRLDHLVPQDATAQSARLYPVSHDALKSERLGKG
;
A
#
# COMPACT_ATOMS: atom_id res chain seq x y z
N MET A 1 3.98 -21.09 20.03
CA MET A 1 3.43 -20.90 18.66
C MET A 1 3.89 -19.53 18.16
N ARG A 2 4.25 -19.37 16.88
CA ARG A 2 4.76 -18.11 16.30
C ARG A 2 4.12 -17.86 14.93
N ALA A 3 3.66 -16.63 14.68
CA ALA A 3 3.26 -16.19 13.34
C ALA A 3 4.49 -15.96 12.46
N ILE A 4 4.42 -16.35 11.18
CA ILE A 4 5.58 -16.30 10.26
C ILE A 4 5.44 -15.26 9.15
N ARG A 5 4.21 -14.88 8.78
CA ARG A 5 3.90 -13.85 7.77
C ARG A 5 2.42 -13.49 7.83
N LEU A 6 2.07 -12.32 7.27
CA LEU A 6 0.70 -12.06 6.83
C LEU A 6 0.41 -12.95 5.60
N ASN A 7 -0.70 -13.68 5.63
CA ASN A 7 -1.04 -14.59 4.55
C ASN A 7 -1.73 -13.87 3.39
N HIS A 8 -2.81 -13.16 3.71
CA HIS A 8 -3.63 -12.36 2.81
C HIS A 8 -4.30 -11.25 3.61
N VAL A 9 -4.85 -10.26 2.90
CA VAL A 9 -5.77 -9.25 3.44
C VAL A 9 -7.12 -9.43 2.76
N ALA A 10 -8.22 -9.23 3.49
CA ALA A 10 -9.57 -9.24 2.95
C ALA A 10 -10.25 -7.89 3.18
N ILE A 11 -10.82 -7.31 2.13
CA ILE A 11 -11.45 -5.98 2.15
C ILE A 11 -12.84 -6.00 1.51
N CYS A 12 -13.60 -4.93 1.75
CA CYS A 12 -14.94 -4.74 1.18
C CYS A 12 -14.83 -4.22 -0.26
N ALA A 13 -15.62 -4.76 -1.18
CA ALA A 13 -15.66 -4.36 -2.58
C ALA A 13 -17.11 -4.47 -3.08
N PRO A 14 -17.96 -3.45 -2.88
CA PRO A 14 -19.38 -3.51 -3.24
C PRO A 14 -19.60 -3.81 -4.73
N ASP A 15 -18.69 -3.35 -5.58
CA ASP A 15 -18.57 -3.74 -6.98
C ASP A 15 -17.25 -4.50 -7.18
N LEU A 16 -17.34 -5.82 -7.24
CA LEU A 16 -16.16 -6.68 -7.36
C LEU A 16 -15.35 -6.40 -8.62
N GLU A 17 -16.01 -6.20 -9.75
CA GLU A 17 -15.30 -6.07 -11.02
C GLU A 17 -14.66 -4.69 -11.14
N ALA A 18 -15.29 -3.63 -10.62
CA ALA A 18 -14.67 -2.31 -10.53
C ALA A 18 -13.44 -2.33 -9.61
N SER A 19 -13.52 -2.98 -8.45
CA SER A 19 -12.36 -3.14 -7.55
C SER A 19 -11.26 -4.00 -8.18
N VAL A 20 -11.61 -5.11 -8.85
CA VAL A 20 -10.64 -5.94 -9.59
C VAL A 20 -9.92 -5.12 -10.66
N ALA A 21 -10.67 -4.39 -11.49
CA ALA A 21 -10.10 -3.54 -12.54
C ALA A 21 -9.12 -2.51 -11.96
N PHE A 22 -9.53 -1.81 -10.90
CA PHE A 22 -8.69 -0.83 -10.20
C PHE A 22 -7.34 -1.43 -9.77
N TYR A 23 -7.35 -2.54 -9.05
CA TYR A 23 -6.11 -3.14 -8.53
C TYR A 23 -5.24 -3.76 -9.63
N CYS A 24 -5.85 -4.32 -10.68
CA CYS A 24 -5.11 -4.84 -11.84
C CYS A 24 -4.47 -3.71 -12.66
N GLU A 25 -5.19 -2.62 -12.90
CA GLU A 25 -4.73 -1.52 -13.76
C GLU A 25 -3.73 -0.60 -13.05
N LEU A 26 -3.99 -0.23 -11.79
CA LEU A 26 -3.13 0.70 -11.05
C LEU A 26 -1.89 0.01 -10.48
N PHE A 27 -2.04 -1.20 -9.96
CA PHE A 27 -0.98 -1.89 -9.22
C PHE A 27 -0.46 -3.17 -9.92
N GLY A 28 -0.95 -3.48 -11.12
CA GLY A 28 -0.52 -4.67 -11.86
C GLY A 28 -0.85 -5.98 -11.15
N MET A 29 -1.79 -5.99 -10.20
CA MET A 29 -2.18 -7.22 -9.52
C MET A 29 -2.84 -8.19 -10.49
N GLU A 30 -2.73 -9.49 -10.20
CA GLU A 30 -3.30 -10.51 -11.08
C GLU A 30 -4.50 -11.19 -10.44
N ARG A 31 -5.63 -11.26 -11.15
CA ARG A 31 -6.76 -12.09 -10.72
C ARG A 31 -6.40 -13.57 -10.78
N VAL A 32 -6.61 -14.28 -9.68
CA VAL A 32 -6.35 -15.72 -9.54
C VAL A 32 -7.64 -16.47 -9.19
N PRO A 33 -7.70 -17.80 -9.41
CA PRO A 33 -8.87 -18.59 -9.05
C PRO A 33 -9.20 -18.48 -7.57
N ALA A 34 -10.47 -18.19 -7.26
CA ALA A 34 -11.01 -18.20 -5.92
C ALA A 34 -12.00 -19.36 -5.74
N PRO A 35 -12.04 -20.01 -4.56
CA PRO A 35 -13.10 -20.94 -4.24
C PRO A 35 -14.46 -20.22 -4.15
N ARG A 36 -15.53 -20.94 -4.42
CA ARG A 36 -16.89 -20.43 -4.25
C ARG A 36 -17.33 -20.58 -2.81
N PHE A 37 -17.76 -19.49 -2.19
CA PHE A 37 -18.35 -19.51 -0.84
C PHE A 37 -19.86 -19.28 -0.91
N PRO A 38 -20.66 -20.00 -0.11
CA PRO A 38 -22.10 -19.75 -0.03
C PRO A 38 -22.37 -18.31 0.42
N SER A 39 -23.16 -17.57 -0.38
CA SER A 39 -23.62 -16.21 -0.08
C SER A 39 -22.51 -15.17 0.18
N GLN A 40 -21.29 -15.42 -0.34
CA GLN A 40 -20.15 -14.49 -0.21
C GLN A 40 -19.36 -14.45 -1.53
N PRO A 41 -19.83 -13.67 -2.52
CA PRO A 41 -19.05 -13.45 -3.74
C PRO A 41 -17.67 -12.86 -3.39
N VAL A 42 -16.63 -13.39 -4.02
CA VAL A 42 -15.25 -13.02 -3.74
C VAL A 42 -14.40 -13.09 -5.01
N ALA A 43 -13.47 -12.15 -5.15
CA ALA A 43 -12.37 -12.22 -6.11
C ALA A 43 -11.04 -12.27 -5.36
N TRP A 44 -10.09 -13.08 -5.84
CA TRP A 44 -8.74 -13.14 -5.28
C TRP A 44 -7.77 -12.51 -6.26
N LEU A 45 -6.92 -11.61 -5.76
CA LEU A 45 -5.84 -10.98 -6.49
C LEU A 45 -4.50 -11.41 -5.89
N ARG A 46 -3.51 -11.65 -6.74
CA ARG A 46 -2.13 -11.97 -6.36
C ARG A 46 -1.30 -10.69 -6.32
N ILE A 47 -0.57 -10.50 -5.22
CA ILE A 47 0.45 -9.47 -5.04
C ILE A 47 1.72 -10.14 -4.49
N GLY A 48 2.73 -10.30 -5.34
CA GLY A 48 3.94 -11.07 -5.01
C GLY A 48 3.60 -12.49 -4.51
N ALA A 49 3.99 -12.79 -3.27
CA ALA A 49 3.71 -14.07 -2.60
C ALA A 49 2.45 -14.06 -1.71
N GLN A 50 1.71 -12.97 -1.70
CA GLN A 50 0.50 -12.75 -0.90
C GLN A 50 -0.71 -12.57 -1.81
N GLN A 51 -1.88 -12.41 -1.17
CA GLN A 51 -3.14 -12.21 -1.87
C GLN A 51 -3.95 -11.07 -1.22
N LEU A 52 -4.71 -10.39 -2.06
CA LEU A 52 -5.79 -9.49 -1.66
C LEU A 52 -7.13 -10.17 -2.01
N HIS A 53 -8.01 -10.32 -1.03
CA HIS A 53 -9.33 -10.90 -1.22
C HIS A 53 -10.37 -9.79 -1.19
N LEU A 54 -11.08 -9.62 -2.30
CA LEU A 54 -12.15 -8.65 -2.47
C LEU A 54 -13.48 -9.35 -2.22
N PHE A 55 -14.19 -8.97 -1.16
CA PHE A 55 -15.52 -9.52 -0.87
C PHE A 55 -16.60 -8.53 -1.26
N GLU A 56 -17.66 -9.03 -1.92
CA GLU A 56 -18.83 -8.22 -2.28
C GLU A 56 -19.61 -7.80 -1.02
N ARG A 57 -19.18 -6.69 -0.42
CA ARG A 57 -19.62 -6.15 0.87
C ARG A 57 -19.41 -4.64 0.89
N VAL A 58 -20.18 -3.97 1.73
CA VAL A 58 -20.07 -2.54 2.01
C VAL A 58 -19.42 -2.30 3.37
N GLY A 59 -19.01 -1.04 3.61
CA GLY A 59 -18.53 -0.60 4.91
C GLY A 59 -17.03 -0.70 5.09
N ALA A 60 -16.27 -0.19 4.12
CA ALA A 60 -14.83 0.03 4.28
C ALA A 60 -14.57 0.90 5.54
N PRO A 61 -13.77 0.43 6.52
CA PRO A 61 -13.47 1.22 7.70
C PRO A 61 -12.62 2.44 7.36
N THR A 62 -12.87 3.58 8.02
CA THR A 62 -12.21 4.86 7.71
C THR A 62 -10.68 4.77 7.85
N TYR A 63 -10.17 4.21 8.95
CA TYR A 63 -8.73 4.25 9.28
C TYR A 63 -7.99 2.94 9.01
N HIS A 64 -8.71 1.82 8.87
CA HIS A 64 -8.05 0.54 8.62
C HIS A 64 -7.54 0.53 7.19
N HIS A 65 -6.26 0.20 7.03
CA HIS A 65 -5.60 0.11 5.75
C HIS A 65 -4.83 -1.19 5.63
N PHE A 66 -4.45 -1.50 4.40
CA PHE A 66 -3.34 -2.40 4.13
C PHE A 66 -2.25 -1.64 3.39
N ALA A 67 -1.02 -2.03 3.68
CA ALA A 67 0.16 -1.40 3.13
C ALA A 67 0.78 -2.28 2.03
N ILE A 68 1.25 -1.64 0.96
CA ILE A 68 1.91 -2.29 -0.17
C ILE A 68 3.19 -1.56 -0.54
N ASP A 69 4.14 -2.33 -1.05
CA ASP A 69 5.28 -1.79 -1.80
C ASP A 69 4.93 -1.73 -3.27
N VAL A 70 5.47 -0.73 -3.96
CA VAL A 70 5.53 -0.66 -5.42
C VAL A 70 6.97 -0.81 -5.89
N ASP A 71 7.17 -1.08 -7.18
CA ASP A 71 8.49 -1.06 -7.82
C ASP A 71 8.83 0.31 -8.42
N ASP A 72 7.83 1.16 -8.63
CA ASP A 72 7.96 2.54 -9.07
C ASP A 72 6.99 3.45 -8.28
N PHE A 73 7.53 4.13 -7.26
CA PHE A 73 6.74 5.05 -6.43
C PHE A 73 6.37 6.33 -7.14
N GLU A 74 7.21 6.82 -8.05
CA GLU A 74 6.97 8.04 -8.81
C GLU A 74 5.80 7.85 -9.78
N ALA A 75 5.75 6.71 -10.47
CA ALA A 75 4.62 6.35 -11.32
C ALA A 75 3.32 6.20 -10.51
N ALA A 76 3.38 5.54 -9.34
CA ALA A 76 2.23 5.42 -8.45
C ALA A 76 1.73 6.79 -7.97
N TYR A 77 2.63 7.68 -7.56
CA TYR A 77 2.32 9.05 -7.15
C TYR A 77 1.61 9.84 -8.25
N LEU A 78 2.16 9.82 -9.47
CA LEU A 78 1.56 10.52 -10.62
C LEU A 78 0.18 9.97 -10.94
N LYS A 79 -0.02 8.65 -10.90
CA LYS A 79 -1.31 8.04 -11.23
C LYS A 79 -2.38 8.31 -10.16
N VAL A 80 -1.99 8.32 -8.89
CA VAL A 80 -2.87 8.70 -7.77
C VAL A 80 -3.37 10.14 -7.91
N HIS A 81 -2.48 11.05 -8.33
CA HIS A 81 -2.86 12.43 -8.64
C HIS A 81 -3.73 12.55 -9.88
N GLU A 82 -3.39 11.86 -10.98
CA GLU A 82 -4.18 11.86 -12.22
C GLU A 82 -5.63 11.41 -11.98
N LEU A 83 -5.82 10.42 -11.10
CA LEU A 83 -7.13 9.86 -10.78
C LEU A 83 -7.85 10.60 -9.65
N GLU A 84 -7.22 11.60 -9.01
CA GLU A 84 -7.76 12.34 -7.86
C GLU A 84 -8.21 11.43 -6.70
N ILE A 85 -7.49 10.33 -6.46
CA ILE A 85 -7.83 9.30 -5.45
C ILE A 85 -6.98 9.36 -4.19
N ARG A 86 -6.12 10.38 -4.05
CA ARG A 86 -5.29 10.56 -2.87
C ARG A 86 -6.17 10.81 -1.64
N ASP A 87 -5.82 10.20 -0.51
CA ASP A 87 -6.47 10.47 0.77
C ASP A 87 -5.67 11.50 1.55
N ASP A 88 -6.18 12.74 1.58
CA ASP A 88 -5.54 13.84 2.30
C ASP A 88 -6.14 14.12 3.70
N ASP A 89 -7.20 13.42 4.06
CA ASP A 89 -8.01 13.73 5.25
C ASP A 89 -7.74 12.81 6.44
N THR A 90 -7.32 11.56 6.21
CA THR A 90 -7.29 10.54 7.27
C THR A 90 -6.02 10.58 8.10
N PHE A 91 -4.86 10.71 7.44
CA PHE A 91 -3.54 10.70 8.06
C PHE A 91 -2.75 11.96 7.71
N MET A 92 -3.22 13.13 8.16
CA MET A 92 -2.55 14.44 8.05
C MET A 92 -2.32 14.99 6.62
N GLY A 93 -2.58 14.18 5.60
CA GLY A 93 -2.55 14.52 4.17
C GLY A 93 -1.16 14.64 3.56
N GLY A 94 -1.03 14.19 2.31
CA GLY A 94 0.21 14.22 1.54
C GLY A 94 1.10 12.97 1.66
N VAL A 95 2.37 13.15 1.29
CA VAL A 95 3.41 12.10 1.27
C VAL A 95 4.33 12.32 2.47
N PHE A 96 4.53 11.30 3.31
CA PHE A 96 5.32 11.45 4.55
C PHE A 96 6.68 10.80 4.46
N GLU A 97 7.72 11.51 4.89
CA GLU A 97 9.05 10.94 5.18
C GLU A 97 9.11 10.58 6.68
N LEU A 98 9.25 9.29 6.98
CA LEU A 98 9.42 8.74 8.32
C LEU A 98 10.87 8.94 8.82
N PRO A 99 11.13 8.81 10.14
CA PRO A 99 12.46 9.05 10.71
C PRO A 99 13.58 8.16 10.15
N GLY A 100 13.24 6.99 9.61
CA GLY A 100 14.19 6.09 8.96
C GLY A 100 14.47 6.40 7.49
N GLY A 101 13.81 7.42 6.92
CA GLY A 101 13.90 7.80 5.51
C GLY A 101 12.88 7.09 4.60
N GLU A 102 12.01 6.25 5.17
CA GLU A 102 10.92 5.62 4.42
C GLU A 102 9.81 6.61 4.08
N VAL A 103 9.07 6.33 3.02
CA VAL A 103 8.00 7.18 2.52
C VAL A 103 6.66 6.45 2.57
N GLN A 104 5.60 7.17 2.96
CA GLN A 104 4.23 6.68 2.94
C GLN A 104 3.32 7.64 2.15
N MET A 105 2.45 7.11 1.30
CA MET A 105 1.36 7.84 0.63
C MET A 105 0.05 7.07 0.79
N TYR A 106 -1.04 7.78 1.05
CA TYR A 106 -2.36 7.15 1.24
C TYR A 106 -3.32 7.48 0.09
N LEU A 107 -4.13 6.50 -0.31
CA LEU A 107 -5.17 6.65 -1.33
C LEU A 107 -6.41 5.83 -0.99
N ARG A 108 -7.51 6.11 -1.69
CA ARG A 108 -8.75 5.33 -1.62
C ARG A 108 -8.98 4.50 -2.88
N ASP A 109 -9.42 3.26 -2.70
CA ASP A 109 -9.97 2.46 -3.81
C ASP A 109 -11.43 2.85 -4.10
N PRO A 110 -12.06 2.29 -5.15
CA PRO A 110 -13.46 2.58 -5.49
C PRO A 110 -14.48 2.23 -4.40
N ALA A 111 -14.11 1.39 -3.44
CA ALA A 111 -14.95 0.97 -2.32
C ALA A 111 -14.71 1.82 -1.05
N GLY A 112 -13.76 2.77 -1.10
CA GLY A 112 -13.37 3.61 0.02
C GLY A 112 -12.39 2.94 1.00
N ASN A 113 -11.80 1.80 0.66
CA ASN A 113 -10.72 1.22 1.47
C ASN A 113 -9.50 2.13 1.42
N LEU A 114 -8.81 2.25 2.56
CA LEU A 114 -7.56 2.99 2.64
C LEU A 114 -6.39 2.08 2.25
N ILE A 115 -5.53 2.55 1.36
CA ILE A 115 -4.31 1.87 0.94
C ILE A 115 -3.13 2.76 1.27
N GLU A 116 -2.11 2.18 1.90
CA GLU A 116 -0.83 2.81 2.16
C GLU A 116 0.19 2.28 1.15
N VAL A 117 0.75 3.18 0.33
CA VAL A 117 1.83 2.87 -0.61
C VAL A 117 3.14 3.32 0.00
N ASN A 118 4.09 2.40 0.08
CA ASN A 118 5.36 2.63 0.77
C ASN A 118 6.56 2.60 -0.17
N TRP A 119 7.57 3.39 0.21
CA TRP A 119 8.87 3.39 -0.42
C TRP A 119 9.98 3.37 0.63
N PRO A 120 11.07 2.61 0.42
CA PRO A 120 12.06 2.34 1.47
C PRO A 120 13.11 3.44 1.67
N ASP A 121 13.32 4.31 0.68
CA ASP A 121 14.38 5.31 0.77
C ASP A 121 14.04 6.56 -0.04
N VAL A 122 13.65 7.61 0.67
CA VAL A 122 13.32 8.92 0.11
C VAL A 122 14.46 9.54 -0.71
N SER A 123 15.72 9.18 -0.45
CA SER A 123 16.87 9.73 -1.19
C SER A 123 16.94 9.24 -2.63
N THR A 124 16.19 8.19 -2.96
CA THR A 124 16.09 7.62 -4.30
C THR A 124 14.97 8.21 -5.15
N LEU A 125 14.13 9.07 -4.58
CA LEU A 125 13.02 9.73 -5.28
C LEU A 125 13.45 11.06 -5.88
N ASP A 126 12.99 11.35 -7.10
CA ASP A 126 13.09 12.66 -7.72
C ASP A 126 12.12 13.64 -7.05
N ARG A 127 12.68 14.62 -6.33
CA ARG A 127 11.93 15.72 -5.68
C ARG A 127 11.26 16.67 -6.69
N GLY A 128 11.60 16.59 -7.97
CA GLY A 128 10.90 17.25 -9.07
C GLY A 128 9.62 16.53 -9.50
N VAL A 129 9.50 15.24 -9.18
CA VAL A 129 8.29 14.44 -9.42
C VAL A 129 7.43 14.39 -8.16
N VAL A 130 7.99 13.90 -7.03
CA VAL A 130 7.27 13.82 -5.75
C VAL A 130 7.54 15.09 -4.95
N THR A 131 6.70 16.10 -5.19
CA THR A 131 7.00 17.49 -4.82
C THR A 131 6.57 17.90 -3.40
N ASP A 132 5.71 17.13 -2.76
CA ASP A 132 5.00 17.52 -1.53
C ASP A 132 5.26 16.57 -0.36
N ILE A 133 6.51 16.07 -0.26
CA ILE A 133 6.95 15.24 0.84
C ILE A 133 7.08 16.07 2.12
N VAL A 134 6.43 15.64 3.19
CA VAL A 134 6.47 16.24 4.52
C VAL A 134 7.24 15.32 5.47
N ARG A 135 8.30 15.84 6.10
CA ARG A 135 9.03 15.10 7.13
C ARG A 135 8.24 15.04 8.42
N LEU A 136 8.06 13.83 8.96
CA LEU A 136 7.30 13.63 10.20
C LEU A 136 7.96 14.31 11.41
N ASP A 137 9.29 14.40 11.43
CA ASP A 137 10.03 15.07 12.52
C ASP A 137 9.89 16.60 12.53
N HIS A 138 9.47 17.20 11.42
CA HIS A 138 9.11 18.62 11.36
C HIS A 138 7.70 18.89 11.90
N LEU A 139 6.84 17.86 11.90
CA LEU A 139 5.46 17.97 12.40
C LEU A 139 5.38 17.66 13.89
N VAL A 140 6.10 16.62 14.34
CA VAL A 140 6.10 16.16 15.72
C VAL A 140 7.51 15.75 16.14
N PRO A 141 8.03 16.21 17.30
CA PRO A 141 9.33 15.78 17.80
C PRO A 141 9.42 14.25 17.93
N GLN A 142 10.51 13.67 17.42
CA GLN A 142 10.78 12.24 17.48
C GLN A 142 11.79 11.97 18.59
N ASP A 143 11.40 11.20 19.61
CA ASP A 143 12.33 10.76 20.64
C ASP A 143 13.32 9.71 20.09
N ALA A 144 14.30 9.32 20.91
CA ALA A 144 15.32 8.36 20.50
C ALA A 144 14.75 6.99 20.07
N THR A 145 13.60 6.59 20.62
CA THR A 145 12.93 5.33 20.24
C THR A 145 12.29 5.50 18.86
N ALA A 146 11.54 6.58 18.65
CA ALA A 146 10.88 6.86 17.38
C ALA A 146 11.88 7.06 16.23
N GLN A 147 13.03 7.70 16.48
CA GLN A 147 14.12 7.82 15.50
C GLN A 147 14.72 6.46 15.08
N SER A 148 14.63 5.45 15.94
CA SER A 148 15.12 4.10 15.65
C SER A 148 14.08 3.22 14.93
N ALA A 149 12.83 3.68 14.82
CA ALA A 149 11.77 2.94 14.13
C ALA A 149 12.09 2.77 12.65
N ARG A 150 11.77 1.60 12.11
CA ARG A 150 11.90 1.28 10.69
C ARG A 150 10.61 0.65 10.20
N LEU A 151 10.10 1.14 9.08
CA LEU A 151 8.93 0.56 8.42
C LEU A 151 9.32 -0.78 7.76
N TYR A 152 10.54 -0.85 7.21
CA TYR A 152 11.11 -2.07 6.67
C TYR A 152 12.00 -2.75 7.73
N PRO A 153 11.58 -3.88 8.32
CA PRO A 153 12.33 -4.56 9.37
C PRO A 153 13.60 -5.27 8.88
N VAL A 154 13.78 -5.38 7.57
CA VAL A 154 14.98 -5.89 6.90
C VAL A 154 15.47 -4.88 5.87
N SER A 155 16.78 -4.77 5.68
CA SER A 155 17.38 -3.80 4.76
C SER A 155 16.87 -3.98 3.33
N HIS A 156 16.70 -2.86 2.61
CA HIS A 156 16.21 -2.85 1.23
C HIS A 156 17.02 -3.73 0.26
N ASP A 157 18.34 -3.82 0.42
CA ASP A 157 19.21 -4.68 -0.40
C ASP A 157 18.87 -6.17 -0.24
N ALA A 158 18.44 -6.59 0.95
CA ALA A 158 17.96 -7.94 1.19
C ALA A 158 16.64 -8.20 0.45
N LEU A 159 15.73 -7.22 0.40
CA LEU A 159 14.46 -7.30 -0.33
C LEU A 159 14.66 -7.40 -1.85
N LYS A 160 15.63 -6.65 -2.41
CA LYS A 160 16.00 -6.76 -3.84
C LYS A 160 16.55 -8.14 -4.20
N SER A 161 17.37 -8.73 -3.33
CA SER A 161 17.92 -10.08 -3.55
C SER A 161 16.86 -11.17 -3.57
N GLU A 162 15.77 -11.04 -2.79
CA GLU A 162 14.64 -11.96 -2.83
C GLU A 162 13.77 -11.80 -4.10
N ARG A 163 13.65 -10.57 -4.62
CA ARG A 163 12.94 -10.28 -5.88
C ARG A 163 13.67 -10.86 -7.11
N LEU A 164 15.01 -10.85 -7.11
CA LEU A 164 15.85 -11.34 -8.21
C LEU A 164 16.16 -12.85 -8.15
N GLY A 165 15.92 -13.51 -7.00
CA GLY A 165 16.25 -14.93 -6.77
C GLY A 165 15.22 -15.94 -7.28
N LYS A 166 14.21 -15.52 -8.03
CA LYS A 166 13.20 -16.41 -8.65
C LYS A 166 13.12 -16.17 -10.17
N GLY A 167 14.26 -16.34 -10.84
CA GLY A 167 14.35 -16.54 -12.29
C GLY A 167 14.31 -18.03 -12.63
#